data_AF-D2WF91-F1
#
_entry.id   AF-D2WF91-F1
#
_cell.length_a   1.000
_cell.length_b   1.000
_cell.length_c   1.000
_cell.angle_alpha   90.00
_cell.angle_beta   90.00
_cell.angle_gamma   90.00
#
_symmetry.space_group_name_H-M   'P 1'
#
loop_
_entity.id
_entity.type
_entity.pdbx_description
1 polymer ?
#
loop_
_entity_poly.entity_id
_entity_poly.type
_entity_poly.pdbx_seq_one_letter_code
_entity_poly.pdbx_strand_id
1 'polypeptide(L)'
;MSGYVDEVVIPYDRDLGPVLFEHYGADTARRVAEQTPLDVLEIAAGTGIVTRHLRNLLTKDARLTAIDISDSMMDVARKKFRPDERITFQNADATALPFANEAFDAVVCQFGIMFFDQDKGFREVYRTLKPGGRYLFRVWDSERYNPFASLSFEVLKQYFPSDSPQFLFDPVSCHQIDPLKEQLIQIGFDPIGICARLGLHAGDLRNQGPGWRRSRGHRQRTGRRLQTRVRLQSDALSDAGHSVRNRKAQGLNLRYLRSTQNQRVNDMKIKRLLPNLCLAGMTLLLAQSPSYAMPGMDMPAGADAKAPSLAKSMGAPINSPASEFELTYSADGKTVLFVSTRPGVIESKGNPYSFDIWMAHNVNGVWQTPIHLGPGIDPKVGPNINTEAWELEPSLSDDGNAIYFTRYQPGNLSTGDLYVVQKIDGVWQEARSWNDVPELPHLNTPTGEEHCPIIASDSLIYFSYQQPGVTQDSDIWKVEKKNGTWQKPQSLGPRINSPYRDHLHWTGLSKDGKSLIITSMRSDMGSRGGHDEWISYQNAQGEWQEPLNLGDTINTAGEDMCWAFTPDGKKFFGGWGPQGSYDMDVLWVNKDDVPLLKNFDPIGPPPNLMAKNKSKINGK
;
A
#
# COMPACT_ATOMS: atom_id res chain seq x y z
N MET A 1 -15.49 22.03 -27.26
CA MET A 1 -16.28 21.36 -26.19
C MET A 1 -17.39 20.55 -26.84
N SER A 2 -17.31 19.22 -26.77
CA SER A 2 -18.45 18.35 -27.06
C SER A 2 -19.12 18.00 -25.74
N GLY A 3 -20.26 18.61 -25.43
CA GLY A 3 -21.06 18.20 -24.28
C GLY A 3 -21.53 16.75 -24.46
N TYR A 4 -21.73 16.04 -23.34
CA TYR A 4 -22.34 14.70 -23.37
C TYR A 4 -23.69 14.76 -24.09
N VAL A 5 -23.78 14.03 -25.21
CA VAL A 5 -25.02 13.88 -25.98
C VAL A 5 -26.04 13.13 -25.11
N ASP A 6 -27.32 13.51 -25.21
CA ASP A 6 -28.41 13.05 -24.31
C ASP A 6 -28.47 11.52 -24.11
N GLU A 7 -28.06 10.73 -25.11
CA GLU A 7 -28.02 9.27 -25.05
C GLU A 7 -27.05 8.71 -23.98
N VAL A 8 -26.05 9.48 -23.55
CA VAL A 8 -25.02 9.04 -22.57
C VAL A 8 -25.41 9.34 -21.13
N VAL A 9 -26.29 10.31 -20.88
CA VAL A 9 -26.66 10.77 -19.53
C VAL A 9 -27.32 9.67 -18.70
N ILE A 10 -28.24 8.89 -19.29
CA ILE A 10 -28.95 7.83 -18.58
C ILE A 10 -28.04 6.61 -18.26
N PRO A 11 -27.22 6.09 -19.19
CA PRO A 11 -26.21 5.08 -18.87
C PRO A 11 -25.16 5.56 -17.86
N TYR A 12 -24.68 6.81 -17.98
CA TYR A 12 -23.80 7.41 -16.99
C TYR A 12 -24.42 7.35 -15.59
N ASP A 13 -25.68 7.75 -15.46
CA ASP A 13 -26.36 7.81 -14.18
C ASP A 13 -26.67 6.43 -13.57
N ARG A 14 -27.11 5.50 -14.41
CA ARG A 14 -27.61 4.19 -13.98
C ARG A 14 -26.48 3.19 -13.75
N ASP A 15 -25.46 3.21 -14.60
CA ASP A 15 -24.46 2.14 -14.70
C ASP A 15 -23.08 2.58 -14.17
N LEU A 16 -22.59 3.76 -14.57
CA LEU A 16 -21.29 4.27 -14.12
C LEU A 16 -21.38 4.93 -12.73
N GLY A 17 -22.43 5.71 -12.47
CA GLY A 17 -22.67 6.42 -11.21
C GLY A 17 -22.48 5.57 -9.94
N PRO A 18 -23.25 4.47 -9.79
CA PRO A 18 -23.18 3.61 -8.61
C PRO A 18 -21.83 2.91 -8.42
N VAL A 19 -21.11 2.64 -9.51
CA VAL A 19 -19.85 1.88 -9.51
C VAL A 19 -18.64 2.79 -9.27
N LEU A 20 -18.58 3.93 -9.97
CA LEU A 20 -17.40 4.78 -10.00
C LEU A 20 -17.49 6.03 -9.12
N PHE A 21 -18.68 6.49 -8.72
CA PHE A 21 -18.84 7.82 -8.12
C PHE A 21 -19.54 7.85 -6.76
N GLU A 22 -20.47 6.94 -6.48
CA GLU A 22 -21.25 6.91 -5.23
C GLU A 22 -20.36 6.79 -3.98
N HIS A 23 -19.37 5.88 -3.98
CA HIS A 23 -18.47 5.68 -2.83
C HIS A 23 -17.67 6.95 -2.48
N TYR A 24 -17.06 7.57 -3.49
CA TYR A 24 -16.34 8.83 -3.29
C TYR A 24 -17.29 9.95 -2.88
N GLY A 25 -18.50 10.00 -3.43
CA GLY A 25 -19.52 10.99 -3.08
C GLY A 25 -19.88 10.95 -1.60
N ALA A 26 -20.00 9.74 -1.03
CA ALA A 26 -20.22 9.55 0.40
C ALA A 26 -19.02 10.05 1.26
N ASP A 27 -17.78 9.74 0.90
CA ASP A 27 -16.59 10.23 1.64
C ASP A 27 -16.38 11.74 1.47
N THR A 28 -16.60 12.28 0.27
CA THR A 28 -16.59 13.73 -0.04
C THR A 28 -17.58 14.47 0.85
N ALA A 29 -18.84 14.04 0.85
CA ALA A 29 -19.89 14.70 1.64
C ALA A 29 -19.65 14.60 3.15
N ARG A 30 -19.11 13.47 3.65
CA ARG A 30 -18.72 13.32 5.07
C ARG A 30 -17.68 14.36 5.47
N ARG A 31 -16.58 14.50 4.71
CA ARG A 31 -15.51 15.46 4.99
C ARG A 31 -15.99 16.91 4.98
N VAL A 32 -16.92 17.26 4.08
CA VAL A 32 -17.56 18.58 4.03
C VAL A 32 -18.45 18.79 5.26
N ALA A 33 -19.32 17.83 5.58
CA ALA A 33 -20.24 17.93 6.72
C ALA A 33 -19.53 18.02 8.09
N GLU A 34 -18.34 17.40 8.22
CA GLU A 34 -17.49 17.49 9.42
C GLU A 34 -17.04 18.91 9.76
N GLN A 35 -17.07 19.85 8.79
CA GLN A 35 -16.75 21.26 9.03
C GLN A 35 -18.01 22.11 9.33
N THR A 36 -19.19 21.50 9.33
CA THR A 36 -20.49 22.16 9.56
C THR A 36 -20.73 23.46 8.74
N PRO A 37 -20.43 23.48 7.42
CA PRO A 37 -20.63 24.67 6.59
C PRO A 37 -22.12 25.04 6.45
N LEU A 38 -22.39 26.33 6.22
CA LEU A 38 -23.72 26.89 5.98
C LEU A 38 -23.98 27.20 4.50
N ASP A 39 -22.94 27.57 3.75
CA ASP A 39 -23.01 27.83 2.31
C ASP A 39 -22.07 26.88 1.56
N VAL A 40 -22.63 25.96 0.78
CA VAL A 40 -21.88 24.93 0.02
C VAL A 40 -22.18 25.06 -1.46
N LEU A 41 -21.12 25.16 -2.28
CA LEU A 41 -21.19 25.06 -3.74
C LEU A 41 -20.63 23.70 -4.20
N GLU A 42 -21.36 23.00 -5.06
CA GLU A 42 -20.91 21.83 -5.80
C GLU A 42 -20.77 22.20 -7.28
N ILE A 43 -19.57 21.99 -7.84
CA ILE A 43 -19.19 22.28 -9.22
C ILE A 43 -19.03 20.98 -9.99
N ALA A 44 -19.58 20.93 -11.21
CA ALA A 44 -19.69 19.72 -12.02
C ALA A 44 -20.50 18.63 -11.29
N ALA A 45 -21.69 19.02 -10.79
CA ALA A 45 -22.59 18.15 -10.03
C ALA A 45 -23.16 16.98 -10.86
N GLY A 46 -23.08 17.06 -12.19
CA GLY A 46 -23.59 16.06 -13.12
C GLY A 46 -25.05 15.72 -12.83
N THR A 47 -25.32 14.43 -12.61
CA THR A 47 -26.65 13.91 -12.29
C THR A 47 -26.99 13.93 -10.79
N GLY A 48 -26.24 14.68 -9.98
CA GLY A 48 -26.52 14.93 -8.56
C GLY A 48 -26.13 13.79 -7.60
N ILE A 49 -25.04 13.06 -7.90
CA ILE A 49 -24.53 11.96 -7.06
C ILE A 49 -24.00 12.53 -5.73
N VAL A 50 -23.01 13.41 -5.79
CA VAL A 50 -22.44 14.01 -4.56
C VAL A 50 -23.47 14.94 -3.89
N THR A 51 -24.28 15.66 -4.67
CA THR A 51 -25.41 16.47 -4.16
C THR A 51 -26.31 15.69 -3.22
N ARG A 52 -26.60 14.41 -3.50
CA ARG A 52 -27.42 13.54 -2.65
C ARG A 52 -26.76 13.27 -1.31
N HIS A 53 -25.47 12.94 -1.29
CA HIS A 53 -24.75 12.70 -0.06
C HIS A 53 -24.57 14.01 0.75
N LEU A 54 -24.28 15.13 0.08
CA LEU A 54 -24.19 16.45 0.71
C LEU A 54 -25.52 16.83 1.38
N ARG A 55 -26.65 16.76 0.67
CA ARG A 55 -27.97 17.02 1.26
C ARG A 55 -28.27 16.12 2.47
N ASN A 56 -27.81 14.87 2.45
CA ASN A 56 -28.08 13.91 3.54
C ASN A 56 -27.27 14.19 4.81
N LEU A 57 -26.09 14.79 4.69
CA LEU A 57 -25.14 14.95 5.80
C LEU A 57 -25.00 16.40 6.29
N LEU A 58 -25.29 17.39 5.44
CA LEU A 58 -25.29 18.80 5.83
C LEU A 58 -26.39 19.11 6.86
N THR A 59 -26.17 20.15 7.66
CA THR A 59 -27.14 20.59 8.67
C THR A 59 -28.38 21.19 8.00
N LYS A 60 -29.51 21.24 8.72
CA LYS A 60 -30.77 21.80 8.18
C LYS A 60 -30.72 23.29 7.86
N ASP A 61 -29.74 23.99 8.44
CA ASP A 61 -29.52 25.42 8.28
C ASP A 61 -28.59 25.72 7.09
N ALA A 62 -27.91 24.69 6.56
CA ALA A 62 -27.06 24.81 5.38
C ALA A 62 -27.88 24.98 4.08
N ARG A 63 -27.26 25.65 3.12
CA ARG A 63 -27.70 25.87 1.74
C ARG A 63 -26.72 25.17 0.81
N LEU A 64 -27.26 24.33 -0.08
CA LEU A 64 -26.48 23.64 -1.11
C LEU A 64 -26.83 24.22 -2.48
N THR A 65 -25.84 24.75 -3.19
CA THR A 65 -25.94 25.14 -4.59
C THR A 65 -25.17 24.13 -5.42
N ALA A 66 -25.79 23.55 -6.44
CA ALA A 66 -25.18 22.56 -7.32
C ALA A 66 -25.23 23.07 -8.77
N ILE A 67 -24.07 23.13 -9.41
CA ILE A 67 -23.91 23.61 -10.78
C ILE A 67 -23.28 22.58 -11.70
N ASP A 68 -23.66 22.66 -12.97
CA ASP A 68 -23.06 21.93 -14.08
C ASP A 68 -23.21 22.77 -15.36
N ILE A 69 -22.37 22.53 -16.36
CA ILE A 69 -22.48 23.17 -17.68
C ILE A 69 -23.48 22.45 -18.59
N SER A 70 -23.80 21.18 -18.29
CA SER A 70 -24.74 20.35 -19.05
C SER A 70 -26.18 20.47 -18.53
N ASP A 71 -27.06 21.04 -19.35
CA ASP A 71 -28.51 21.08 -19.07
C ASP A 71 -29.12 19.67 -18.94
N SER A 72 -28.67 18.71 -19.74
CA SER A 72 -29.21 17.35 -19.75
C SER A 72 -28.82 16.55 -18.50
N MET A 73 -27.58 16.72 -17.99
CA MET A 73 -27.18 16.22 -16.67
C MET A 73 -28.00 16.87 -15.55
N MET A 74 -28.13 18.20 -15.59
CA MET A 74 -28.85 19.00 -14.61
C MET A 74 -30.35 18.65 -14.55
N ASP A 75 -30.98 18.32 -15.67
CA ASP A 75 -32.37 17.88 -15.72
C ASP A 75 -32.59 16.48 -15.13
N VAL A 76 -31.59 15.60 -15.14
CA VAL A 76 -31.62 14.34 -14.39
C VAL A 76 -31.42 14.60 -12.90
N ALA A 77 -30.49 15.50 -12.52
CA ALA A 77 -30.30 15.91 -11.14
C ALA A 77 -31.59 16.50 -10.54
N ARG A 78 -32.25 17.47 -11.20
CA ARG A 78 -33.50 18.08 -10.71
C ARG A 78 -34.61 17.05 -10.45
N LYS A 79 -34.78 16.04 -11.31
CA LYS A 79 -35.82 14.98 -11.18
C LYS A 79 -35.61 14.05 -9.98
N LYS A 80 -34.40 14.02 -9.42
CA LYS A 80 -33.98 13.12 -8.34
C LYS A 80 -34.25 13.65 -6.93
N PHE A 81 -34.58 14.94 -6.79
CA PHE A 81 -34.79 15.63 -5.52
C PHE A 81 -36.19 16.24 -5.47
N ARG A 82 -36.74 16.38 -4.27
CA ARG A 82 -38.06 16.99 -4.10
C ARG A 82 -37.96 18.52 -4.08
N PRO A 83 -38.98 19.27 -4.55
CA PRO A 83 -38.97 20.74 -4.53
C PRO A 83 -38.88 21.38 -3.13
N ASP A 84 -39.13 20.63 -2.06
CA ASP A 84 -39.00 21.09 -0.67
C ASP A 84 -37.61 20.85 -0.05
N GLU A 85 -36.66 20.29 -0.80
CA GLU A 85 -35.27 20.14 -0.38
C GLU A 85 -34.48 21.43 -0.62
N ARG A 86 -33.56 21.77 0.30
CA ARG A 86 -32.77 23.02 0.27
C ARG A 86 -31.58 22.93 -0.69
N ILE A 87 -31.87 22.66 -1.96
CA ILE A 87 -30.88 22.54 -3.04
C ILE A 87 -31.23 23.51 -4.17
N THR A 88 -30.27 24.35 -4.57
CA THR A 88 -30.40 25.23 -5.74
C THR A 88 -29.62 24.63 -6.91
N PHE A 89 -30.33 24.27 -7.99
CA PHE A 89 -29.76 23.70 -9.21
C PHE A 89 -29.66 24.73 -10.34
N GLN A 90 -28.45 25.06 -10.77
CA GLN A 90 -28.19 26.13 -11.76
C GLN A 90 -27.22 25.67 -12.84
N ASN A 91 -27.50 25.99 -14.11
CA ASN A 91 -26.51 25.82 -15.17
C ASN A 91 -25.46 26.94 -15.06
N ALA A 92 -24.16 26.59 -15.04
CA ALA A 92 -23.06 27.55 -14.99
C ALA A 92 -21.72 26.95 -15.43
N ASP A 93 -20.84 27.79 -15.97
CA ASP A 93 -19.45 27.46 -16.30
C ASP A 93 -18.56 27.55 -15.05
N ALA A 94 -17.79 26.50 -14.77
CA ALA A 94 -16.86 26.44 -13.64
C ALA A 94 -15.69 27.44 -13.75
N THR A 95 -15.39 27.92 -14.96
CA THR A 95 -14.33 28.88 -15.26
C THR A 95 -14.80 30.35 -15.24
N ALA A 96 -16.10 30.58 -14.99
CA ALA A 96 -16.73 31.89 -14.85
C ALA A 96 -17.97 31.79 -13.94
N LEU A 97 -17.75 31.61 -12.64
CA LEU A 97 -18.78 31.33 -11.65
C LEU A 97 -19.70 32.56 -11.44
N PRO A 98 -21.04 32.44 -11.63
CA PRO A 98 -21.99 33.55 -11.55
C PRO A 98 -22.36 33.93 -10.10
N PHE A 99 -21.38 33.89 -9.19
CA PHE A 99 -21.53 34.16 -7.77
C PHE A 99 -20.63 35.32 -7.33
N ALA A 100 -21.04 36.02 -6.27
CA ALA A 100 -20.23 37.07 -5.66
C ALA A 100 -18.92 36.49 -5.07
N ASN A 101 -17.96 37.38 -4.81
CA ASN A 101 -16.78 37.01 -4.04
C ASN A 101 -17.20 36.61 -2.61
N GLU A 102 -16.43 35.73 -1.96
CA GLU A 102 -16.64 35.37 -0.55
C GLU A 102 -18.08 34.89 -0.23
N ALA A 103 -18.66 34.10 -1.12
CA ALA A 103 -20.05 33.64 -1.03
C ALA A 103 -20.21 32.30 -0.28
N PHE A 104 -19.22 31.40 -0.32
CA PHE A 104 -19.33 30.01 0.18
C PHE A 104 -18.36 29.68 1.31
N ASP A 105 -18.80 28.86 2.27
CA ASP A 105 -17.93 28.27 3.31
C ASP A 105 -17.18 27.06 2.76
N ALA A 106 -17.78 26.33 1.82
CA ALA A 106 -17.16 25.18 1.16
C ALA A 106 -17.49 25.12 -0.33
N VAL A 107 -16.50 24.76 -1.14
CA VAL A 107 -16.68 24.43 -2.56
C VAL A 107 -16.25 22.99 -2.80
N VAL A 108 -16.99 22.25 -3.61
CA VAL A 108 -16.80 20.82 -3.87
C VAL A 108 -16.73 20.58 -5.38
N CYS A 109 -15.76 19.79 -5.86
CA CYS A 109 -15.73 19.35 -7.27
C CYS A 109 -15.23 17.91 -7.40
N GLN A 110 -16.14 16.95 -7.59
CA GLN A 110 -15.76 15.53 -7.69
C GLN A 110 -15.58 15.12 -9.14
N PHE A 111 -14.34 14.83 -9.54
CA PHE A 111 -13.95 14.38 -10.89
C PHE A 111 -14.33 15.35 -12.03
N GLY A 112 -14.59 16.63 -11.74
CA GLY A 112 -14.97 17.64 -12.74
C GLY A 112 -13.82 18.48 -13.30
N ILE A 113 -12.85 18.86 -12.46
CA ILE A 113 -11.74 19.79 -12.77
C ILE A 113 -10.84 19.36 -13.95
N MET A 114 -10.88 18.07 -14.31
CA MET A 114 -10.13 17.48 -15.42
C MET A 114 -10.72 17.82 -16.80
N PHE A 115 -11.92 18.42 -16.85
CA PHE A 115 -12.65 18.69 -18.09
C PHE A 115 -12.78 20.18 -18.43
N PHE A 116 -12.13 21.07 -17.68
CA PHE A 116 -12.14 22.51 -17.92
C PHE A 116 -10.78 23.17 -17.58
N ASP A 117 -10.65 24.47 -17.88
CA ASP A 117 -9.44 25.25 -17.63
C ASP A 117 -9.15 25.35 -16.13
N GLN A 118 -8.14 24.61 -15.67
CA GLN A 118 -7.83 24.42 -14.26
C GLN A 118 -7.44 25.73 -13.57
N ASP A 119 -6.66 26.59 -14.24
CA ASP A 119 -6.22 27.87 -13.67
C ASP A 119 -7.40 28.81 -13.44
N LYS A 120 -8.27 28.97 -14.44
CA LYS A 120 -9.49 29.78 -14.31
C LYS A 120 -10.44 29.20 -13.28
N GLY A 121 -10.63 27.87 -13.29
CA GLY A 121 -11.45 27.16 -12.32
C GLY A 121 -10.99 27.39 -10.88
N PHE A 122 -9.71 27.17 -10.59
CA PHE A 122 -9.15 27.39 -9.26
C PHE A 122 -9.22 28.85 -8.81
N ARG A 123 -9.00 29.82 -9.71
CA ARG A 123 -9.16 31.26 -9.39
C ARG A 123 -10.61 31.62 -9.06
N GLU A 124 -11.58 31.10 -9.80
CA GLU A 124 -13.01 31.33 -9.54
C GLU A 124 -13.47 30.66 -8.23
N VAL A 125 -13.00 29.44 -7.95
CA VAL A 125 -13.22 28.78 -6.66
C VAL A 125 -12.62 29.61 -5.51
N TYR A 126 -11.37 30.07 -5.66
CA TYR A 126 -10.72 30.89 -4.64
C TYR A 126 -11.49 32.20 -4.39
N ARG A 127 -11.87 32.91 -5.46
CA ARG A 127 -12.65 34.15 -5.42
C ARG A 127 -13.99 33.97 -4.69
N THR A 128 -14.67 32.85 -4.90
CA THR A 128 -16.02 32.59 -4.36
C THR A 128 -16.02 32.01 -2.94
N LEU A 129 -14.87 31.56 -2.43
CA LEU A 129 -14.72 31.12 -1.04
C LEU A 129 -14.59 32.31 -0.08
N LYS A 130 -15.24 32.21 1.08
CA LYS A 130 -15.04 33.13 2.21
C LYS A 130 -13.63 32.95 2.81
N PRO A 131 -13.10 33.96 3.55
CA PRO A 131 -11.90 33.77 4.36
C PRO A 131 -12.04 32.59 5.32
N GLY A 132 -11.11 31.62 5.23
CA GLY A 132 -11.16 30.36 6.00
C GLY A 132 -12.10 29.29 5.44
N GLY A 133 -12.78 29.55 4.33
CA GLY A 133 -13.56 28.57 3.57
C GLY A 133 -12.65 27.51 2.92
N ARG A 134 -13.23 26.37 2.53
CA ARG A 134 -12.46 25.21 2.05
C ARG A 134 -12.88 24.72 0.68
N TYR A 135 -11.89 24.42 -0.16
CA TYR A 135 -12.09 23.68 -1.39
C TYR A 135 -11.80 22.19 -1.18
N LEU A 136 -12.69 21.32 -1.65
CA LEU A 136 -12.49 19.87 -1.68
C LEU A 136 -12.78 19.34 -3.09
N PHE A 137 -11.77 18.81 -3.77
CA PHE A 137 -11.95 18.24 -5.09
C PHE A 137 -11.32 16.84 -5.20
N ARG A 138 -11.70 16.13 -6.26
CA ARG A 138 -11.14 14.82 -6.63
C ARG A 138 -10.83 14.75 -8.10
N VAL A 139 -9.78 14.03 -8.41
CA VAL A 139 -9.29 13.70 -9.75
C VAL A 139 -8.94 12.23 -9.78
N TRP A 140 -8.84 11.62 -10.97
CA TRP A 140 -8.26 10.29 -11.09
C TRP A 140 -6.74 10.38 -11.10
N ASP A 141 -6.10 9.33 -10.57
CA ASP A 141 -4.67 9.12 -10.75
C ASP A 141 -4.36 8.73 -12.21
N SER A 142 -3.07 8.70 -12.53
CA SER A 142 -2.51 8.29 -13.82
C SER A 142 -3.00 6.89 -14.24
N GLU A 143 -2.85 6.60 -15.54
CA GLU A 143 -3.08 5.25 -16.10
C GLU A 143 -2.42 4.16 -15.24
N ARG A 144 -1.14 4.35 -14.86
CA ARG A 144 -0.32 3.40 -14.08
C ARG A 144 -0.94 3.02 -12.73
N TYR A 145 -1.54 3.97 -12.02
CA TYR A 145 -2.10 3.76 -10.67
C TYR A 145 -3.62 3.61 -10.67
N ASN A 146 -4.24 3.51 -11.85
CA ASN A 146 -5.67 3.31 -12.03
C ASN A 146 -5.93 2.04 -12.87
N PRO A 147 -6.01 0.84 -12.26
CA PRO A 147 -6.19 -0.42 -12.99
C PRO A 147 -7.44 -0.46 -13.89
N PHE A 148 -8.50 0.25 -13.50
CA PHE A 148 -9.72 0.38 -14.31
C PHE A 148 -9.45 1.18 -15.60
N ALA A 149 -8.66 2.26 -15.51
CA ALA A 149 -8.24 3.04 -16.66
C ALA A 149 -7.20 2.28 -17.51
N SER A 150 -6.13 1.75 -16.90
CA SER A 150 -5.12 0.91 -17.57
C SER A 150 -5.73 -0.22 -18.40
N LEU A 151 -6.57 -1.07 -17.81
CA LEU A 151 -7.19 -2.18 -18.53
C LEU A 151 -8.07 -1.70 -19.70
N SER A 152 -8.80 -0.59 -19.51
CA SER A 152 -9.62 0.02 -20.56
C SER A 152 -8.75 0.56 -21.70
N PHE A 153 -7.63 1.22 -21.39
CA PHE A 153 -6.72 1.79 -22.36
C PHE A 153 -5.89 0.72 -23.08
N GLU A 154 -5.38 -0.30 -22.40
CA GLU A 154 -4.69 -1.44 -23.02
C GLU A 154 -5.56 -2.15 -24.06
N VAL A 155 -6.81 -2.44 -23.70
CA VAL A 155 -7.78 -3.05 -24.63
C VAL A 155 -8.07 -2.12 -25.80
N LEU A 156 -8.26 -0.82 -25.58
CA LEU A 156 -8.54 0.14 -26.66
C LEU A 156 -7.31 0.40 -27.56
N LYS A 157 -6.09 0.43 -27.02
CA LYS A 157 -4.82 0.58 -27.77
C LYS A 157 -4.63 -0.58 -28.77
N GLN A 158 -5.13 -1.78 -28.48
CA GLN A 158 -5.13 -2.91 -29.44
C GLN A 158 -6.04 -2.67 -30.66
N TYR A 159 -7.10 -1.88 -30.52
CA TYR A 159 -8.02 -1.55 -31.61
C TYR A 159 -7.69 -0.22 -32.32
N PHE A 160 -6.99 0.71 -31.65
CA PHE A 160 -6.64 2.04 -32.15
C PHE A 160 -5.14 2.38 -31.99
N PRO A 161 -4.22 1.59 -32.58
CA PRO A 161 -2.78 1.66 -32.30
C PRO A 161 -2.07 2.93 -32.79
N SER A 162 -2.70 3.73 -33.66
CA SER A 162 -2.10 4.96 -34.23
C SER A 162 -3.01 6.19 -34.16
N ASP A 163 -4.22 6.07 -33.60
CA ASP A 163 -5.20 7.15 -33.48
C ASP A 163 -6.14 6.86 -32.29
N SER A 164 -5.55 6.74 -31.10
CA SER A 164 -6.29 6.54 -29.85
C SER A 164 -7.08 7.82 -29.51
N PRO A 165 -8.41 7.75 -29.33
CA PRO A 165 -9.22 8.96 -29.11
C PRO A 165 -8.80 9.75 -27.86
N GLN A 166 -8.45 11.02 -28.05
CA GLN A 166 -7.85 11.84 -26.98
C GLN A 166 -8.73 12.02 -25.73
N PHE A 167 -10.06 11.99 -25.87
CA PHE A 167 -11.01 12.07 -24.75
C PHE A 167 -10.84 10.95 -23.71
N LEU A 168 -10.12 9.87 -24.06
CA LEU A 168 -9.78 8.79 -23.15
C LEU A 168 -8.77 9.23 -22.08
N PHE A 169 -7.89 10.20 -22.40
CA PHE A 169 -6.85 10.66 -21.48
C PHE A 169 -7.28 11.85 -20.61
N ASP A 170 -8.30 12.62 -21.03
CA ASP A 170 -8.86 13.74 -20.25
C ASP A 170 -9.17 13.37 -18.78
N PRO A 171 -9.80 12.21 -18.46
CA PRO A 171 -10.11 11.85 -17.08
C PRO A 171 -8.89 11.56 -16.20
N VAL A 172 -7.69 11.33 -16.75
CA VAL A 172 -6.45 11.11 -15.98
C VAL A 172 -5.45 12.27 -16.15
N SER A 173 -5.89 13.40 -16.69
CA SER A 173 -5.03 14.55 -17.03
C SER A 173 -4.47 15.33 -15.83
N CYS A 174 -5.08 15.20 -14.65
CA CYS A 174 -4.78 16.02 -13.45
C CYS A 174 -4.13 15.19 -12.32
N HIS A 175 -3.32 14.19 -12.67
CA HIS A 175 -2.73 13.26 -11.69
C HIS A 175 -1.43 13.77 -11.04
N GLN A 176 -0.73 14.72 -11.66
CA GLN A 176 0.58 15.19 -11.19
C GLN A 176 0.42 16.07 -9.94
N ILE A 177 0.91 15.55 -8.81
CA ILE A 177 0.59 16.11 -7.49
C ILE A 177 1.32 17.44 -7.22
N ASP A 178 2.61 17.53 -7.57
CA ASP A 178 3.40 18.75 -7.34
C ASP A 178 2.93 19.95 -8.17
N PRO A 179 2.81 19.86 -9.51
CA PRO A 179 2.32 20.98 -10.33
C PRO A 179 0.94 21.48 -9.88
N LEU A 180 0.04 20.56 -9.52
CA LEU A 180 -1.28 20.87 -9.00
C LEU A 180 -1.23 21.63 -7.66
N LYS A 181 -0.29 21.28 -6.76
CA LYS A 181 -0.07 22.00 -5.50
C LYS A 181 0.54 23.35 -5.71
N GLU A 182 1.60 23.45 -6.51
CA GLU A 182 2.24 24.73 -6.81
C GLU A 182 1.23 25.73 -7.38
N GLN A 183 0.37 25.29 -8.31
CA GLN A 183 -0.68 26.11 -8.88
C GLN A 183 -1.68 26.60 -7.81
N LEU A 184 -2.15 25.72 -6.92
CA LEU A 184 -3.06 26.08 -5.83
C LEU A 184 -2.41 27.04 -4.81
N ILE A 185 -1.14 26.82 -4.47
CA ILE A 185 -0.36 27.72 -3.59
C ILE A 185 -0.22 29.11 -4.24
N GLN A 186 0.12 29.17 -5.53
CA GLN A 186 0.24 30.42 -6.29
C GLN A 186 -1.08 31.21 -6.38
N ILE A 187 -2.22 30.52 -6.32
CA ILE A 187 -3.56 31.15 -6.28
C ILE A 187 -3.93 31.61 -4.85
N GLY A 188 -3.31 31.03 -3.82
CA GLY A 188 -3.46 31.44 -2.41
C GLY A 188 -4.13 30.43 -1.50
N PHE A 189 -4.28 29.16 -1.91
CA PHE A 189 -4.81 28.09 -1.06
C PHE A 189 -3.75 27.57 -0.08
N ASP A 190 -4.01 27.69 1.22
CA ASP A 190 -3.16 27.17 2.30
C ASP A 190 -4.04 26.89 3.56
N PRO A 191 -3.86 25.77 4.30
CA PRO A 191 -3.02 24.61 4.00
C PRO A 191 -3.67 23.63 3.02
N ILE A 192 -2.86 23.05 2.13
CA ILE A 192 -3.30 22.04 1.16
C ILE A 192 -3.11 20.63 1.72
N GLY A 193 -4.21 19.94 1.99
CA GLY A 193 -4.23 18.52 2.33
C GLY A 193 -4.59 17.67 1.11
N ILE A 194 -3.64 16.91 0.58
CA ILE A 194 -3.84 16.03 -0.57
C ILE A 194 -3.80 14.58 -0.08
N CYS A 195 -4.96 13.89 -0.17
CA CYS A 195 -5.16 12.48 0.14
C CYS A 195 -6.14 11.86 -0.89
N ALA A 196 -5.66 10.97 -1.75
CA ALA A 196 -6.51 10.20 -2.69
C ALA A 196 -7.20 9.07 -1.89
N ARG A 197 -7.68 7.98 -2.49
CA ARG A 197 -8.04 6.81 -1.66
C ARG A 197 -8.19 5.49 -2.41
N LEU A 198 -7.39 4.47 -2.05
CA LEU A 198 -7.63 3.06 -2.39
C LEU A 198 -9.10 2.71 -2.02
N GLY A 199 -10.03 2.89 -2.97
CA GLY A 199 -11.49 2.84 -2.77
C GLY A 199 -12.17 1.50 -3.10
N LEU A 200 -12.47 0.72 -2.06
CA LEU A 200 -13.69 -0.10 -1.89
C LEU A 200 -13.89 -1.26 -2.91
N HIS A 201 -13.59 -2.52 -2.54
CA HIS A 201 -14.20 -3.68 -3.20
C HIS A 201 -15.74 -3.62 -3.12
N ALA A 202 -16.48 -3.96 -4.20
CA ALA A 202 -17.95 -4.03 -4.18
C ALA A 202 -18.55 -5.22 -3.38
N GLY A 203 -17.79 -5.80 -2.44
CA GLY A 203 -18.30 -6.80 -1.49
C GLY A 203 -19.30 -6.20 -0.50
N ASP A 204 -19.07 -4.94 -0.09
CA ASP A 204 -19.86 -4.25 0.94
C ASP A 204 -21.28 -3.85 0.48
N LEU A 205 -21.56 -3.83 -0.83
CA LEU A 205 -22.87 -3.45 -1.37
C LEU A 205 -23.99 -4.45 -1.07
N ARG A 206 -23.68 -5.66 -0.60
CA ARG A 206 -24.70 -6.72 -0.37
C ARG A 206 -25.44 -6.63 0.97
N ASN A 207 -25.01 -5.80 1.92
CA ASN A 207 -25.55 -5.78 3.29
C ASN A 207 -26.57 -4.66 3.62
N GLN A 208 -27.06 -3.90 2.63
CA GLN A 208 -28.03 -2.81 2.87
C GLN A 208 -29.40 -3.08 2.22
N GLY A 209 -30.14 -4.04 2.78
CA GLY A 209 -31.56 -4.28 2.50
C GLY A 209 -32.47 -3.75 3.64
N PRO A 210 -33.71 -3.28 3.35
CA PRO A 210 -34.52 -2.54 4.33
C PRO A 210 -35.23 -3.44 5.37
N GLY A 211 -34.56 -3.71 6.50
CA GLY A 211 -35.09 -4.50 7.61
C GLY A 211 -35.90 -3.71 8.65
N TRP A 212 -37.20 -3.51 8.43
CA TRP A 212 -38.14 -2.98 9.43
C TRP A 212 -38.27 -3.89 10.66
N ARG A 213 -37.83 -3.47 11.86
CA ARG A 213 -38.38 -3.98 13.14
C ARG A 213 -38.54 -2.89 14.22
N ARG A 214 -39.68 -2.97 14.91
CA ARG A 214 -40.16 -2.00 15.92
C ARG A 214 -39.40 -2.12 17.24
N SER A 215 -38.96 -1.00 17.80
CA SER A 215 -38.58 -0.89 19.21
C SER A 215 -39.83 -0.72 20.10
N ARG A 216 -39.95 -1.54 21.18
CA ARG A 216 -40.77 -1.20 22.34
C ARG A 216 -39.86 -0.55 23.38
N GLY A 217 -40.26 0.61 23.89
CA GLY A 217 -39.39 1.46 24.71
C GLY A 217 -39.47 1.21 26.21
N HIS A 218 -38.49 1.78 26.91
CA HIS A 218 -38.63 2.23 28.30
C HIS A 218 -37.98 3.61 28.44
N ARG A 219 -38.69 4.54 29.10
CA ARG A 219 -38.17 5.87 29.43
C ARG A 219 -37.60 5.84 30.84
N GLN A 220 -36.39 6.37 31.03
CA GLN A 220 -36.10 7.28 32.14
C GLN A 220 -35.18 8.42 31.68
N ARG A 221 -35.40 9.58 32.32
CA ARG A 221 -34.67 10.86 32.26
C ARG A 221 -34.24 11.10 33.73
N THR A 222 -33.13 11.72 34.12
CA THR A 222 -32.22 12.70 33.49
C THR A 222 -30.88 12.68 34.25
N GLY A 223 -29.75 13.00 33.60
CA GLY A 223 -28.48 13.27 34.28
C GLY A 223 -27.31 13.38 33.29
N ARG A 224 -26.83 14.60 32.99
CA ARG A 224 -25.78 14.80 31.97
C ARG A 224 -24.38 14.52 32.52
N ARG A 225 -23.83 13.35 32.15
CA ARG A 225 -22.42 13.14 31.75
C ARG A 225 -22.32 11.74 31.14
N LEU A 226 -21.99 11.64 29.85
CA LEU A 226 -21.89 10.38 29.13
C LEU A 226 -20.54 10.29 28.41
N GLN A 227 -19.60 9.64 29.09
CA GLN A 227 -18.84 8.55 28.48
C GLN A 227 -19.75 7.32 28.41
N THR A 228 -19.83 6.67 27.25
CA THR A 228 -20.07 5.22 27.03
C THR A 228 -19.82 4.99 25.53
N ARG A 229 -19.00 4.07 25.01
CA ARG A 229 -18.59 2.68 25.33
C ARG A 229 -19.62 1.59 24.97
N VAL A 230 -19.21 0.69 24.07
CA VAL A 230 -19.74 -0.67 23.76
C VAL A 230 -21.08 -0.69 22.96
N ARG A 231 -21.22 -1.41 21.84
CA ARG A 231 -21.21 -2.89 21.75
C ARG A 231 -21.05 -3.44 20.32
N LEU A 232 -20.15 -4.41 20.13
CA LEU A 232 -20.22 -5.38 19.04
C LEU A 232 -21.26 -6.45 19.40
N GLN A 233 -22.10 -6.85 18.44
CA GLN A 233 -22.94 -8.04 18.55
C GLN A 233 -22.53 -9.03 17.46
N SER A 234 -21.91 -10.13 17.89
CA SER A 234 -21.68 -11.31 17.07
C SER A 234 -22.77 -12.33 17.39
N ASP A 235 -23.58 -12.68 16.39
CA ASP A 235 -24.43 -13.87 16.45
C ASP A 235 -23.95 -14.86 15.38
N ALA A 236 -23.47 -16.01 15.83
CA ALA A 236 -23.09 -17.12 14.97
C ALA A 236 -24.28 -18.08 14.83
N LEU A 237 -24.49 -18.64 13.64
CA LEU A 237 -25.25 -19.86 13.45
C LEU A 237 -24.58 -20.77 12.43
N SER A 238 -24.69 -22.07 12.68
CA SER A 238 -23.87 -23.13 12.11
C SER A 238 -24.68 -24.10 11.24
N ASP A 239 -24.02 -24.59 10.20
CA ASP A 239 -24.06 -25.97 9.66
C ASP A 239 -25.39 -26.59 9.16
N ALA A 240 -25.33 -27.12 7.94
CA ALA A 240 -25.94 -28.37 7.45
C ALA A 240 -25.85 -28.42 5.91
N GLY A 241 -25.05 -29.34 5.36
CA GLY A 241 -24.96 -29.54 3.90
C GLY A 241 -26.01 -30.50 3.33
N HIS A 242 -26.01 -30.72 2.00
CA HIS A 242 -26.24 -32.02 1.34
C HIS A 242 -25.91 -31.97 -0.17
N SER A 243 -25.75 -33.14 -0.78
CA SER A 243 -25.32 -33.34 -2.18
C SER A 243 -26.48 -33.41 -3.19
N VAL A 244 -26.19 -33.39 -4.50
CA VAL A 244 -26.63 -34.39 -5.51
C VAL A 244 -26.17 -34.02 -6.94
N ARG A 245 -25.92 -35.03 -7.80
CA ARG A 245 -25.50 -34.94 -9.21
C ARG A 245 -26.67 -35.03 -10.22
N ASN A 246 -26.37 -34.63 -11.47
CA ASN A 246 -26.77 -35.27 -12.76
C ASN A 246 -28.19 -35.07 -13.36
N ARG A 247 -28.23 -34.45 -14.57
CA ARG A 247 -28.60 -35.02 -15.91
C ARG A 247 -28.77 -33.85 -16.92
N LYS A 248 -28.12 -33.81 -18.10
CA LYS A 248 -28.22 -34.59 -19.37
C LYS A 248 -29.35 -34.14 -20.34
N ALA A 249 -28.94 -33.94 -21.61
CA ALA A 249 -29.65 -33.96 -22.91
C ALA A 249 -29.68 -32.60 -23.66
N GLN A 250 -29.67 -32.46 -24.99
CA GLN A 250 -29.14 -33.16 -26.19
C GLN A 250 -29.90 -32.59 -27.43
N GLY A 251 -29.25 -32.45 -28.60
CA GLY A 251 -29.87 -32.08 -29.91
C GLY A 251 -29.30 -30.78 -30.52
N LEU A 252 -28.46 -30.76 -31.58
CA LEU A 252 -28.64 -31.16 -33.00
C LEU A 252 -29.74 -30.32 -33.72
N ASN A 253 -29.58 -29.76 -34.95
CA ASN A 253 -28.52 -29.94 -35.96
C ASN A 253 -28.47 -28.85 -37.08
N LEU A 254 -27.25 -28.59 -37.61
CA LEU A 254 -26.87 -28.39 -39.04
C LEU A 254 -27.77 -27.69 -40.11
N ARG A 255 -27.28 -26.61 -40.77
CA ARG A 255 -26.72 -26.62 -42.16
C ARG A 255 -26.25 -25.25 -42.71
N TYR A 256 -25.42 -25.33 -43.76
CA TYR A 256 -24.68 -24.25 -44.46
C TYR A 256 -25.25 -24.05 -45.88
N LEU A 257 -25.25 -22.83 -46.46
CA LEU A 257 -24.87 -22.60 -47.87
C LEU A 257 -24.76 -21.11 -48.30
N ARG A 258 -23.62 -20.84 -48.96
CA ARG A 258 -23.07 -19.70 -49.71
C ARG A 258 -23.95 -18.57 -50.31
N SER A 259 -23.35 -17.37 -50.26
CA SER A 259 -23.00 -16.44 -51.39
C SER A 259 -23.65 -15.05 -51.52
N THR A 260 -22.75 -14.06 -51.67
CA THR A 260 -22.86 -12.78 -52.40
C THR A 260 -23.98 -11.77 -52.09
N GLN A 261 -23.67 -10.79 -51.24
CA GLN A 261 -23.65 -9.39 -51.66
C GLN A 261 -22.75 -8.55 -50.72
N ASN A 262 -21.65 -8.03 -51.28
CA ASN A 262 -20.71 -7.15 -50.58
C ASN A 262 -21.01 -5.68 -50.95
N GLN A 263 -20.46 -4.70 -50.21
CA GLN A 263 -20.54 -3.23 -50.44
C GLN A 263 -21.75 -2.41 -49.90
N ARG A 264 -22.60 -2.92 -49.00
CA ARG A 264 -23.49 -2.06 -48.16
C ARG A 264 -23.56 -2.42 -46.67
N VAL A 265 -22.58 -3.17 -46.16
CA VAL A 265 -22.63 -3.76 -44.80
C VAL A 265 -21.57 -3.21 -43.84
N ASN A 266 -20.56 -2.46 -44.32
CA ASN A 266 -19.47 -2.00 -43.45
C ASN A 266 -19.87 -0.84 -42.52
N ASP A 267 -20.56 0.19 -43.01
CA ASP A 267 -20.94 1.35 -42.17
C ASP A 267 -21.98 1.03 -41.09
N MET A 268 -22.80 -0.01 -41.31
CA MET A 268 -23.90 -0.36 -40.39
C MET A 268 -23.50 -1.35 -39.30
N LYS A 269 -22.35 -2.03 -39.43
CA LYS A 269 -21.83 -2.95 -38.40
C LYS A 269 -21.00 -2.24 -37.34
N ILE A 270 -20.27 -1.17 -37.69
CA ILE A 270 -19.43 -0.42 -36.74
C ILE A 270 -20.31 0.24 -35.65
N LYS A 271 -21.46 0.83 -36.02
CA LYS A 271 -22.39 1.46 -35.07
C LYS A 271 -23.20 0.51 -34.17
N ARG A 272 -23.04 -0.82 -34.29
CA ARG A 272 -23.78 -1.81 -33.45
C ARG A 272 -22.89 -2.76 -32.63
N LEU A 273 -21.57 -2.68 -32.75
CA LEU A 273 -20.62 -3.53 -31.99
C LEU A 273 -20.00 -2.83 -30.78
N LEU A 274 -19.90 -1.51 -30.79
CA LEU A 274 -19.39 -0.71 -29.67
C LEU A 274 -20.16 -0.88 -28.33
N PRO A 275 -21.52 -0.96 -28.29
CA PRO A 275 -22.24 -1.10 -27.01
C PRO A 275 -22.06 -2.47 -26.33
N ASN A 276 -21.81 -3.53 -27.11
CA ASN A 276 -21.84 -4.91 -26.60
C ASN A 276 -20.45 -5.46 -26.23
N LEU A 277 -19.35 -4.83 -26.69
CA LEU A 277 -18.00 -5.17 -26.23
C LEU A 277 -17.74 -4.68 -24.79
N CYS A 278 -18.37 -3.57 -24.38
CA CYS A 278 -18.25 -3.04 -23.01
C CYS A 278 -18.93 -3.91 -21.93
N LEU A 279 -19.85 -4.81 -22.29
CA LEU A 279 -20.65 -5.59 -21.33
C LEU A 279 -20.06 -6.97 -20.99
N ALA A 280 -19.07 -7.45 -21.77
CA ALA A 280 -18.50 -8.80 -21.61
C ALA A 280 -17.29 -8.89 -20.66
N GLY A 281 -16.68 -7.75 -20.29
CA GLY A 281 -15.53 -7.70 -19.36
C GLY A 281 -15.90 -7.64 -17.87
N MET A 282 -17.17 -7.37 -17.53
CA MET A 282 -17.60 -7.01 -16.17
C MET A 282 -17.86 -8.20 -15.23
N THR A 283 -16.90 -9.12 -15.06
CA THR A 283 -17.04 -10.22 -14.07
C THR A 283 -15.86 -10.38 -13.10
N LEU A 284 -14.80 -9.59 -13.21
CA LEU A 284 -13.71 -9.56 -12.25
C LEU A 284 -13.30 -8.12 -11.91
N LEU A 285 -12.49 -8.00 -10.85
CA LEU A 285 -11.91 -6.76 -10.30
C LEU A 285 -12.90 -5.87 -9.54
N LEU A 286 -13.07 -6.28 -8.28
CA LEU A 286 -13.38 -5.37 -7.19
C LEU A 286 -12.04 -4.89 -6.62
N ALA A 287 -11.82 -3.57 -6.51
CA ALA A 287 -10.92 -2.87 -5.57
C ALA A 287 -10.21 -1.63 -6.17
N GLN A 288 -10.16 -0.53 -5.42
CA GLN A 288 -8.89 -0.26 -4.72
C GLN A 288 -7.98 0.86 -5.35
N SER A 289 -8.35 2.14 -5.48
CA SER A 289 -7.60 3.21 -6.23
C SER A 289 -6.75 4.28 -5.41
N PRO A 290 -5.42 4.15 -5.16
CA PRO A 290 -4.58 4.68 -4.02
C PRO A 290 -4.82 6.01 -3.24
N SER A 291 -4.28 6.15 -1.99
CA SER A 291 -4.29 7.38 -1.13
C SER A 291 -3.00 8.22 -1.20
N TYR A 292 -3.06 9.44 -1.76
CA TYR A 292 -1.96 10.43 -1.76
C TYR A 292 -1.41 10.78 -0.36
N ALA A 293 -0.17 11.26 -0.34
CA ALA A 293 0.25 12.42 0.46
C ALA A 293 1.23 13.32 -0.33
N MET A 294 2.14 14.05 0.32
CA MET A 294 2.87 15.18 -0.29
C MET A 294 4.27 14.83 -0.82
N PRO A 295 4.74 15.50 -1.90
CA PRO A 295 5.60 14.83 -2.86
C PRO A 295 7.08 15.17 -2.65
N GLY A 296 7.95 14.20 -2.96
CA GLY A 296 9.33 14.49 -3.29
C GLY A 296 9.41 14.93 -4.74
N MET A 297 10.36 15.84 -5.05
CA MET A 297 10.64 16.27 -6.41
C MET A 297 10.75 15.06 -7.35
N ASP A 298 9.94 15.03 -8.41
CA ASP A 298 9.88 13.96 -9.40
C ASP A 298 11.28 13.64 -9.99
N MET A 299 11.95 12.63 -9.41
CA MET A 299 13.07 11.97 -10.05
C MET A 299 12.48 10.96 -11.04
N PRO A 300 12.80 11.05 -12.34
CA PRO A 300 12.14 10.22 -13.35
C PRO A 300 12.44 8.74 -13.10
N ALA A 301 11.39 7.91 -13.10
CA ALA A 301 11.53 6.46 -13.07
C ALA A 301 12.33 6.00 -14.31
N GLY A 302 13.56 5.56 -14.06
CA GLY A 302 14.52 5.18 -15.10
C GLY A 302 15.78 4.56 -14.48
N ALA A 303 16.53 3.82 -15.28
CA ALA A 303 17.72 3.08 -14.87
C ALA A 303 18.95 3.96 -14.49
N ASP A 304 18.73 5.27 -14.28
CA ASP A 304 19.73 6.28 -13.91
C ASP A 304 19.65 6.68 -12.42
N ALA A 305 18.89 5.94 -11.60
CA ALA A 305 18.93 6.09 -10.15
C ALA A 305 20.38 5.97 -9.65
N LYS A 306 20.80 6.90 -8.80
CA LYS A 306 22.16 6.94 -8.25
C LYS A 306 22.14 6.55 -6.79
N ALA A 307 23.17 5.83 -6.37
CA ALA A 307 23.44 5.51 -4.98
C ALA A 307 23.38 6.78 -4.10
N PRO A 308 22.97 6.66 -2.82
CA PRO A 308 22.87 7.81 -1.93
C PRO A 308 24.21 8.53 -1.83
N SER A 309 24.22 9.86 -1.94
CA SER A 309 25.45 10.63 -2.20
C SER A 309 26.54 10.55 -1.12
N LEU A 310 26.18 10.16 0.10
CA LEU A 310 27.11 9.94 1.22
C LEU A 310 27.43 8.46 1.47
N ALA A 311 26.73 7.54 0.78
CA ALA A 311 26.90 6.11 0.93
C ALA A 311 28.18 5.62 0.23
N LYS A 312 28.77 4.58 0.81
CA LYS A 312 30.02 3.96 0.37
C LYS A 312 29.77 2.47 0.19
N SER A 313 30.25 1.89 -0.89
CA SER A 313 30.23 0.43 -1.05
C SER A 313 31.00 -0.25 0.10
N MET A 314 30.53 -1.43 0.51
CA MET A 314 31.26 -2.35 1.38
C MET A 314 32.54 -2.89 0.72
N GLY A 315 32.58 -2.89 -0.62
CA GLY A 315 33.72 -3.30 -1.44
C GLY A 315 33.94 -4.81 -1.48
N ALA A 316 34.85 -5.24 -2.35
CA ALA A 316 35.24 -6.64 -2.47
C ALA A 316 35.92 -7.14 -1.18
N PRO A 317 35.72 -8.42 -0.80
CA PRO A 317 34.95 -9.46 -1.49
C PRO A 317 33.48 -9.57 -1.04
N ILE A 318 32.98 -8.61 -0.26
CA ILE A 318 31.56 -8.54 0.10
C ILE A 318 30.78 -8.18 -1.17
N ASN A 319 30.93 -6.96 -1.70
CA ASN A 319 30.33 -6.61 -2.99
C ASN A 319 31.12 -7.28 -4.13
N SER A 320 30.41 -7.70 -5.17
CA SER A 320 30.94 -8.39 -6.35
C SER A 320 30.21 -7.93 -7.62
N PRO A 321 30.49 -8.52 -8.81
CA PRO A 321 29.67 -8.30 -10.01
C PRO A 321 28.29 -8.97 -9.98
N ALA A 322 27.94 -9.65 -8.88
CA ALA A 322 26.62 -10.22 -8.62
C ALA A 322 25.84 -9.33 -7.65
N SER A 323 24.65 -9.78 -7.22
CA SER A 323 23.84 -9.09 -6.22
C SER A 323 24.33 -9.41 -4.81
N GLU A 324 24.32 -8.41 -3.92
CA GLU A 324 24.49 -8.57 -2.46
C GLU A 324 23.59 -7.63 -1.65
N PHE A 325 22.85 -8.18 -0.69
CA PHE A 325 21.93 -7.46 0.20
C PHE A 325 21.69 -8.24 1.51
N GLU A 326 20.84 -7.72 2.41
CA GLU A 326 20.45 -8.35 3.68
C GLU A 326 21.63 -8.79 4.58
N LEU A 327 22.66 -7.95 4.63
CA LEU A 327 23.84 -8.22 5.44
C LEU A 327 23.54 -8.07 6.94
N THR A 328 24.06 -8.97 7.78
CA THR A 328 24.04 -8.84 9.24
C THR A 328 25.39 -9.23 9.84
N TYR A 329 25.67 -8.72 11.04
CA TYR A 329 26.94 -8.90 11.75
C TYR A 329 26.82 -9.81 12.98
N SER A 330 27.89 -10.55 13.28
CA SER A 330 28.13 -11.10 14.61
C SER A 330 28.30 -10.00 15.66
N ALA A 331 28.01 -10.31 16.93
CA ALA A 331 28.14 -9.35 18.03
C ALA A 331 29.55 -8.77 18.22
N ASP A 332 30.59 -9.51 17.82
CA ASP A 332 31.98 -9.06 17.86
C ASP A 332 32.45 -8.33 16.59
N GLY A 333 31.56 -8.18 15.59
CA GLY A 333 31.83 -7.52 14.31
C GLY A 333 32.75 -8.30 13.36
N LYS A 334 33.17 -9.53 13.69
CA LYS A 334 34.15 -10.29 12.89
C LYS A 334 33.55 -11.26 11.88
N THR A 335 32.25 -11.48 11.88
CA THR A 335 31.57 -12.32 10.89
C THR A 335 30.39 -11.55 10.33
N VAL A 336 30.14 -11.69 9.03
CA VAL A 336 28.89 -11.27 8.39
C VAL A 336 28.22 -12.45 7.73
N LEU A 337 26.89 -12.43 7.77
CA LEU A 337 26.01 -13.21 6.89
C LEU A 337 25.35 -12.24 5.92
N PHE A 338 25.11 -12.65 4.68
CA PHE A 338 24.45 -11.81 3.67
C PHE A 338 23.89 -12.70 2.55
N VAL A 339 22.91 -12.18 1.81
CA VAL A 339 22.35 -12.83 0.63
C VAL A 339 23.18 -12.49 -0.59
N SER A 340 23.45 -13.45 -1.47
CA SER A 340 24.15 -13.18 -2.73
C SER A 340 23.81 -14.14 -3.87
N THR A 341 23.81 -13.62 -5.10
CA THR A 341 23.62 -14.37 -6.36
C THR A 341 24.94 -14.79 -7.02
N ARG A 342 26.08 -14.68 -6.30
CA ARG A 342 27.43 -14.91 -6.83
C ARG A 342 27.67 -16.34 -7.34
N PRO A 343 28.68 -16.56 -8.21
CA PRO A 343 29.02 -17.89 -8.72
C PRO A 343 29.23 -18.92 -7.59
N GLY A 344 28.48 -20.03 -7.68
CA GLY A 344 28.42 -21.06 -6.64
C GLY A 344 27.06 -21.18 -5.95
N VAL A 345 26.10 -20.29 -6.24
CA VAL A 345 24.72 -20.46 -5.79
C VAL A 345 24.06 -21.75 -6.32
N ILE A 346 23.07 -22.24 -5.59
CA ILE A 346 22.20 -23.34 -6.01
C ILE A 346 21.12 -22.77 -6.94
N GLU A 347 20.99 -23.32 -8.15
CA GLU A 347 20.01 -22.84 -9.12
C GLU A 347 18.57 -23.11 -8.65
N SER A 348 17.79 -22.04 -8.52
CA SER A 348 16.36 -22.10 -8.22
C SER A 348 15.51 -21.98 -9.48
N LYS A 349 14.39 -22.71 -9.52
CA LYS A 349 13.55 -22.83 -10.72
C LYS A 349 12.46 -21.77 -10.75
N GLY A 350 12.26 -21.13 -11.91
CA GLY A 350 11.10 -20.28 -12.19
C GLY A 350 11.34 -18.77 -12.11
N ASN A 351 12.56 -18.32 -11.80
CA ASN A 351 12.92 -16.91 -11.67
C ASN A 351 14.37 -16.69 -12.18
N PRO A 352 14.73 -15.50 -12.71
CA PRO A 352 16.12 -15.19 -13.12
C PRO A 352 17.15 -15.18 -11.98
N TYR A 353 16.74 -15.01 -10.72
CA TYR A 353 17.64 -14.96 -9.57
C TYR A 353 17.71 -16.30 -8.82
N SER A 354 18.78 -16.49 -8.05
CA SER A 354 18.94 -17.60 -7.10
C SER A 354 19.68 -17.06 -5.89
N PHE A 355 18.98 -16.99 -4.75
CA PHE A 355 19.43 -16.33 -3.53
C PHE A 355 19.83 -17.35 -2.48
N ASP A 356 21.11 -17.31 -2.13
CA ASP A 356 21.72 -18.12 -1.09
C ASP A 356 22.31 -17.24 0.01
N ILE A 357 22.42 -17.78 1.23
CA ILE A 357 23.14 -17.12 2.32
C ILE A 357 24.62 -17.47 2.24
N TRP A 358 25.46 -16.44 2.35
CA TRP A 358 26.92 -16.54 2.39
C TRP A 358 27.47 -15.99 3.70
N MET A 359 28.62 -16.50 4.13
CA MET A 359 29.31 -16.06 5.35
C MET A 359 30.70 -15.54 5.04
N ALA A 360 31.09 -14.39 5.58
CA ALA A 360 32.46 -13.88 5.48
C ALA A 360 33.03 -13.52 6.86
N HIS A 361 34.34 -13.72 7.03
CA HIS A 361 35.05 -13.36 8.27
C HIS A 361 35.96 -12.15 8.04
N ASN A 362 36.06 -11.28 9.04
CA ASN A 362 37.01 -10.17 9.07
C ASN A 362 38.28 -10.60 9.82
N VAL A 363 39.41 -10.55 9.14
CA VAL A 363 40.73 -10.81 9.71
C VAL A 363 41.54 -9.53 9.62
N ASN A 364 41.87 -8.94 10.77
CA ASN A 364 42.68 -7.72 10.89
C ASN A 364 42.17 -6.53 10.05
N GLY A 365 40.85 -6.35 9.96
CA GLY A 365 40.21 -5.29 9.18
C GLY A 365 39.80 -5.72 7.77
N VAL A 366 40.26 -6.87 7.28
CA VAL A 366 40.04 -7.33 5.89
C VAL A 366 39.02 -8.47 5.85
N TRP A 367 37.93 -8.29 5.09
CA TRP A 367 36.98 -9.35 4.79
C TRP A 367 37.64 -10.42 3.90
N GLN A 368 37.53 -11.68 4.33
CA GLN A 368 38.02 -12.84 3.60
C GLN A 368 37.00 -13.30 2.54
N THR A 369 37.43 -14.14 1.60
CA THR A 369 36.55 -14.76 0.59
C THR A 369 35.31 -15.38 1.24
N PRO A 370 34.09 -15.00 0.83
CA PRO A 370 32.87 -15.56 1.41
C PRO A 370 32.69 -17.06 1.15
N ILE A 371 32.05 -17.71 2.11
CA ILE A 371 31.83 -19.15 2.20
C ILE A 371 30.35 -19.42 1.94
N HIS A 372 30.06 -20.31 0.99
CA HIS A 372 28.70 -20.78 0.70
C HIS A 372 28.20 -21.69 1.82
N LEU A 373 26.98 -21.47 2.31
CA LEU A 373 26.39 -22.24 3.41
C LEU A 373 25.50 -23.39 2.93
N GLY A 374 25.92 -24.09 1.88
CA GLY A 374 25.16 -25.18 1.25
C GLY A 374 25.82 -26.56 1.29
N PRO A 375 25.35 -27.49 0.43
CA PRO A 375 25.74 -28.89 0.47
C PRO A 375 27.25 -29.12 0.37
N GLY A 376 27.78 -29.88 1.33
CA GLY A 376 29.20 -30.24 1.40
C GLY A 376 30.07 -29.36 2.31
N ILE A 377 29.51 -28.32 2.93
CA ILE A 377 30.21 -27.57 3.99
C ILE A 377 30.53 -28.46 5.21
N ASP A 378 31.71 -28.28 5.80
CA ASP A 378 32.03 -28.88 7.11
C ASP A 378 31.13 -28.22 8.18
N PRO A 379 30.29 -28.98 8.92
CA PRO A 379 29.41 -28.43 9.94
C PRO A 379 30.13 -27.77 11.11
N LYS A 380 31.46 -27.90 11.25
CA LYS A 380 32.24 -27.08 12.19
C LYS A 380 32.44 -25.64 11.71
N VAL A 381 32.47 -25.44 10.39
CA VAL A 381 32.64 -24.14 9.73
C VAL A 381 31.30 -23.42 9.68
N GLY A 382 30.36 -23.90 8.87
CA GLY A 382 29.05 -23.28 8.64
C GLY A 382 27.91 -24.30 8.60
N PRO A 383 26.65 -23.85 8.75
CA PRO A 383 25.50 -24.73 8.64
C PRO A 383 25.19 -25.02 7.17
N ASN A 384 24.69 -26.22 6.88
CA ASN A 384 24.19 -26.59 5.55
C ASN A 384 22.72 -26.13 5.42
N ILE A 385 22.50 -24.86 5.08
CA ILE A 385 21.18 -24.23 4.98
C ILE A 385 20.71 -23.93 3.56
N ASN A 386 21.61 -23.71 2.61
CA ASN A 386 21.23 -23.34 1.25
C ASN A 386 20.62 -24.54 0.49
N THR A 387 19.52 -24.33 -0.26
CA THR A 387 18.81 -25.39 -1.01
C THR A 387 18.38 -24.94 -2.42
N GLU A 388 17.52 -25.69 -3.14
CA GLU A 388 16.90 -25.16 -4.37
C GLU A 388 15.84 -24.05 -4.09
N ALA A 389 15.43 -23.93 -2.82
CA ALA A 389 14.62 -22.83 -2.32
C ALA A 389 15.45 -21.53 -2.32
N TRP A 390 14.88 -20.42 -1.86
CA TRP A 390 15.64 -19.20 -1.63
C TRP A 390 15.80 -18.98 -0.13
N GLU A 391 17.05 -18.80 0.33
CA GLU A 391 17.36 -18.50 1.72
C GLU A 391 17.77 -17.02 1.86
N LEU A 392 17.05 -16.28 2.71
CA LEU A 392 17.13 -14.82 2.87
C LEU A 392 17.10 -14.39 4.33
N GLU A 393 17.33 -13.09 4.56
CA GLU A 393 17.20 -12.38 5.84
C GLU A 393 17.97 -13.00 7.01
N PRO A 394 19.25 -13.40 6.84
CA PRO A 394 20.01 -14.09 7.87
C PRO A 394 20.30 -13.18 9.07
N SER A 395 20.18 -13.69 10.29
CA SER A 395 20.71 -13.05 11.50
C SER A 395 21.39 -14.06 12.42
N LEU A 396 22.64 -13.76 12.83
CA LEU A 396 23.44 -14.57 13.73
C LEU A 396 23.28 -14.08 15.18
N SER A 397 23.00 -14.99 16.11
CA SER A 397 22.78 -14.66 17.52
C SER A 397 23.96 -13.98 18.24
N ASP A 398 23.64 -13.32 19.34
CA ASP A 398 24.56 -12.68 20.28
C ASP A 398 25.71 -13.58 20.77
N ASP A 399 25.43 -14.88 20.95
CA ASP A 399 26.41 -15.90 21.32
C ASP A 399 27.08 -16.61 20.12
N GLY A 400 26.69 -16.30 18.89
CA GLY A 400 27.18 -16.92 17.66
C GLY A 400 26.75 -18.36 17.40
N ASN A 401 25.82 -18.92 18.19
CA ASN A 401 25.41 -20.34 18.12
C ASN A 401 24.00 -20.57 17.57
N ALA A 402 23.33 -19.55 17.01
CA ALA A 402 22.08 -19.70 16.28
C ALA A 402 22.05 -18.77 15.07
N ILE A 403 21.53 -19.25 13.93
CA ILE A 403 21.19 -18.42 12.78
C ILE A 403 19.69 -18.53 12.55
N TYR A 404 19.02 -17.38 12.54
CA TYR A 404 17.62 -17.23 12.13
C TYR A 404 17.62 -16.72 10.69
N PHE A 405 16.72 -17.23 9.85
CA PHE A 405 16.61 -16.85 8.45
C PHE A 405 15.22 -17.19 7.92
N THR A 406 14.87 -16.67 6.75
CA THR A 406 13.64 -17.01 6.04
C THR A 406 13.96 -17.89 4.84
N ARG A 407 13.09 -18.85 4.54
CA ARG A 407 13.15 -19.67 3.33
C ARG A 407 11.89 -19.49 2.51
N TYR A 408 12.04 -19.18 1.22
CA TYR A 408 10.96 -19.04 0.26
C TYR A 408 10.97 -20.18 -0.75
N GLN A 409 9.80 -20.63 -1.22
CA GLN A 409 9.75 -21.65 -2.28
C GLN A 409 10.38 -21.10 -3.58
N PRO A 410 10.95 -21.99 -4.42
CA PRO A 410 11.61 -21.62 -5.68
C PRO A 410 10.78 -20.62 -6.52
N GLY A 411 11.35 -19.43 -6.73
CA GLY A 411 10.77 -18.37 -7.55
C GLY A 411 9.54 -17.66 -6.98
N ASN A 412 9.20 -17.79 -5.69
CA ASN A 412 8.01 -17.15 -5.10
C ASN A 412 8.27 -16.48 -3.73
N LEU A 413 8.44 -15.15 -3.72
CA LEU A 413 8.64 -14.34 -2.49
C LEU A 413 7.38 -14.15 -1.62
N SER A 414 6.24 -14.74 -1.98
CA SER A 414 5.05 -14.84 -1.12
C SER A 414 4.89 -16.26 -0.55
N THR A 415 6.01 -16.98 -0.34
CA THR A 415 6.04 -18.32 0.28
C THR A 415 7.11 -18.44 1.39
N GLY A 416 7.32 -17.36 2.15
CA GLY A 416 8.31 -17.27 3.23
C GLY A 416 7.92 -18.08 4.48
N ASP A 417 8.82 -18.95 4.90
CA ASP A 417 8.77 -19.69 6.16
C ASP A 417 9.96 -19.28 7.03
N LEU A 418 9.75 -19.07 8.34
CA LEU A 418 10.83 -18.81 9.28
C LEU A 418 11.57 -20.11 9.65
N TYR A 419 12.90 -20.08 9.56
CA TYR A 419 13.80 -21.17 9.89
C TYR A 419 14.85 -20.77 10.93
N VAL A 420 15.41 -21.78 11.60
CA VAL A 420 16.52 -21.63 12.54
C VAL A 420 17.48 -22.80 12.45
N VAL A 421 18.78 -22.54 12.62
CA VAL A 421 19.81 -23.56 12.81
C VAL A 421 20.64 -23.24 14.05
N GLN A 422 21.04 -24.28 14.80
CA GLN A 422 21.81 -24.14 16.05
C GLN A 422 23.20 -24.76 15.92
N LYS A 423 24.19 -24.17 16.58
CA LYS A 423 25.52 -24.77 16.82
C LYS A 423 25.53 -25.41 18.20
N ILE A 424 25.85 -26.70 18.27
CA ILE A 424 25.96 -27.47 19.52
C ILE A 424 27.38 -28.04 19.58
N ASP A 425 28.08 -27.78 20.69
CA ASP A 425 29.46 -28.23 20.93
C ASP A 425 30.43 -27.96 19.76
N GLY A 426 30.25 -26.80 19.11
CA GLY A 426 31.06 -26.36 17.97
C GLY A 426 30.65 -26.93 16.61
N VAL A 427 29.55 -27.68 16.53
CA VAL A 427 29.04 -28.31 15.30
C VAL A 427 27.63 -27.78 14.99
N TRP A 428 27.46 -27.21 13.80
CA TRP A 428 26.16 -26.81 13.27
C TRP A 428 25.28 -28.03 13.01
N GLN A 429 24.02 -27.95 13.45
CA GLN A 429 23.00 -28.98 13.25
C GLN A 429 22.24 -28.75 11.93
N GLU A 430 21.26 -29.60 11.63
CA GLU A 430 20.31 -29.34 10.54
C GLU A 430 19.39 -28.15 10.88
N ALA A 431 19.01 -27.38 9.86
CA ALA A 431 18.03 -26.31 9.99
C ALA A 431 16.62 -26.88 10.22
N ARG A 432 15.81 -26.19 11.04
CA ARG A 432 14.45 -26.57 11.40
C ARG A 432 13.49 -25.42 11.15
N SER A 433 12.25 -25.71 10.75
CA SER A 433 11.18 -24.71 10.77
C SER A 433 10.94 -24.26 12.20
N TRP A 434 10.56 -22.99 12.41
CA TRP A 434 10.24 -22.49 13.74
C TRP A 434 9.13 -23.29 14.44
N ASN A 435 8.17 -23.82 13.67
CA ASN A 435 7.08 -24.65 14.19
C ASN A 435 7.55 -26.00 14.77
N ASP A 436 8.77 -26.45 14.45
CA ASP A 436 9.38 -27.69 14.96
C ASP A 436 10.29 -27.45 16.20
N VAL A 437 10.34 -26.21 16.71
CA VAL A 437 11.28 -25.79 17.77
C VAL A 437 10.49 -25.31 18.99
N PRO A 438 10.38 -26.10 20.08
CA PRO A 438 9.51 -25.81 21.23
C PRO A 438 9.77 -24.49 21.96
N GLU A 439 10.98 -23.93 21.84
CA GLU A 439 11.35 -22.65 22.44
C GLU A 439 10.77 -21.42 21.67
N LEU A 440 10.47 -21.60 20.38
CA LEU A 440 10.03 -20.57 19.45
C LEU A 440 8.49 -20.46 19.37
N PRO A 441 7.94 -19.31 18.95
CA PRO A 441 6.53 -19.19 18.64
C PRO A 441 6.20 -19.97 17.36
N HIS A 442 5.04 -20.64 17.33
CA HIS A 442 4.53 -21.22 16.09
C HIS A 442 3.95 -20.10 15.23
N LEU A 443 4.76 -19.54 14.33
CA LEU A 443 4.38 -18.41 13.48
C LEU A 443 4.08 -18.84 12.05
N ASN A 444 4.88 -19.74 11.48
CA ASN A 444 4.76 -20.18 10.10
C ASN A 444 3.35 -20.71 9.82
N THR A 445 2.68 -20.14 8.81
CA THR A 445 1.33 -20.54 8.41
C THR A 445 1.35 -21.50 7.22
N PRO A 446 0.27 -22.25 6.95
CA PRO A 446 0.22 -23.18 5.81
C PRO A 446 0.34 -22.52 4.42
N THR A 447 0.26 -21.20 4.34
CA THR A 447 0.50 -20.41 3.13
C THR A 447 1.96 -19.98 2.99
N GLY A 448 2.72 -19.95 4.10
CA GLY A 448 4.12 -19.53 4.16
C GLY A 448 4.24 -18.05 3.82
N GLU A 449 3.90 -17.15 4.73
CA GLU A 449 3.87 -15.72 4.40
C GLU A 449 4.68 -14.87 5.40
N GLU A 450 5.46 -15.55 6.24
CA GLU A 450 6.23 -15.01 7.35
C GLU A 450 7.70 -14.77 6.96
N HIS A 451 8.19 -13.58 7.24
CA HIS A 451 9.58 -13.18 6.93
C HIS A 451 10.11 -12.10 7.89
N CYS A 452 11.33 -11.65 7.65
CA CYS A 452 12.14 -10.70 8.44
C CYS A 452 12.04 -10.90 9.98
N PRO A 453 12.44 -12.06 10.55
CA PRO A 453 12.31 -12.33 11.97
C PRO A 453 13.27 -11.49 12.82
N ILE A 454 12.74 -10.56 13.63
CA ILE A 454 13.50 -9.73 14.56
C ILE A 454 13.23 -10.14 16.00
N ILE A 455 14.13 -10.95 16.53
CA ILE A 455 14.11 -11.39 17.92
C ILE A 455 14.69 -10.27 18.80
N ALA A 456 13.83 -9.34 19.22
CA ALA A 456 14.22 -8.21 20.07
C ALA A 456 14.59 -8.64 21.50
N SER A 457 13.99 -9.71 22.02
CA SER A 457 14.32 -10.28 23.33
C SER A 457 13.80 -11.72 23.49
N ASP A 458 14.10 -12.35 24.64
CA ASP A 458 13.48 -13.61 25.09
C ASP A 458 11.94 -13.56 25.22
N SER A 459 11.33 -12.37 25.09
CA SER A 459 9.89 -12.15 25.26
C SER A 459 9.22 -11.30 24.17
N LEU A 460 9.95 -10.85 23.15
CA LEU A 460 9.42 -10.01 22.08
C LEU A 460 10.09 -10.34 20.75
N ILE A 461 9.28 -10.67 19.75
CA ILE A 461 9.70 -10.87 18.36
C ILE A 461 8.82 -9.98 17.47
N TYR A 462 9.43 -9.33 16.50
CA TYR A 462 8.75 -8.73 15.35
C TYR A 462 8.99 -9.60 14.12
N PHE A 463 8.06 -9.60 13.18
CA PHE A 463 8.18 -10.29 11.90
C PHE A 463 7.22 -9.65 10.90
N SER A 464 7.52 -9.79 9.62
CA SER A 464 6.65 -9.40 8.53
C SER A 464 5.74 -10.56 8.16
N TYR A 465 4.47 -10.27 7.86
CA TYR A 465 3.50 -11.31 7.51
C TYR A 465 2.46 -10.77 6.54
N GLN A 466 2.28 -11.48 5.43
CA GLN A 466 1.19 -11.30 4.48
C GLN A 466 0.04 -12.24 4.87
N GLN A 467 -1.15 -11.73 5.17
CA GLN A 467 -2.35 -12.55 5.36
C GLN A 467 -3.39 -12.18 4.28
N PRO A 468 -3.62 -13.04 3.27
CA PRO A 468 -4.53 -12.78 2.17
C PRO A 468 -5.94 -12.39 2.64
N GLY A 469 -6.38 -11.19 2.25
CA GLY A 469 -7.68 -10.64 2.63
C GLY A 469 -7.74 -10.01 4.03
N VAL A 470 -6.62 -9.89 4.73
CA VAL A 470 -6.48 -9.17 6.01
C VAL A 470 -5.38 -8.10 5.93
N THR A 471 -4.22 -8.43 5.38
CA THR A 471 -3.16 -7.48 4.99
C THR A 471 -3.32 -7.08 3.52
N GLN A 472 -2.55 -6.08 3.06
CA GLN A 472 -2.62 -5.61 1.67
C GLN A 472 -1.48 -6.17 0.79
N ASP A 473 -0.21 -5.94 1.14
CA ASP A 473 0.93 -6.68 0.57
C ASP A 473 1.73 -7.34 1.70
N SER A 474 2.43 -6.60 2.55
CA SER A 474 2.98 -7.16 3.79
C SER A 474 2.89 -6.19 4.96
N ASP A 475 2.54 -6.72 6.13
CA ASP A 475 2.35 -5.98 7.37
C ASP A 475 3.46 -6.35 8.37
N ILE A 476 3.87 -5.40 9.23
CA ILE A 476 4.69 -5.71 10.41
C ILE A 476 3.78 -6.17 11.55
N TRP A 477 4.14 -7.32 12.14
CA TRP A 477 3.50 -7.92 13.30
C TRP A 477 4.49 -8.06 14.46
N LYS A 478 3.97 -8.21 15.67
CA LYS A 478 4.73 -8.61 16.86
C LYS A 478 4.10 -9.80 17.57
N VAL A 479 4.92 -10.58 18.25
CA VAL A 479 4.50 -11.60 19.21
C VAL A 479 5.23 -11.43 20.55
N GLU A 480 4.46 -11.46 21.64
CA GLU A 480 4.96 -11.28 23.01
C GLU A 480 4.93 -12.61 23.77
N LYS A 481 5.87 -12.84 24.68
CA LYS A 481 5.87 -13.97 25.62
C LYS A 481 5.35 -13.50 26.98
N LYS A 482 4.29 -14.14 27.49
CA LYS A 482 3.70 -13.84 28.80
C LYS A 482 3.64 -15.11 29.63
N ASN A 483 4.17 -15.04 30.85
CA ASN A 483 4.26 -16.18 31.78
C ASN A 483 4.93 -17.43 31.16
N GLY A 484 5.94 -17.23 30.31
CA GLY A 484 6.65 -18.31 29.61
C GLY A 484 6.01 -18.77 28.28
N THR A 485 4.80 -18.31 27.96
CA THR A 485 4.05 -18.75 26.76
C THR A 485 3.97 -17.63 25.72
N TRP A 486 4.33 -17.94 24.47
CA TRP A 486 4.13 -17.03 23.34
C TRP A 486 2.63 -16.79 23.11
N GLN A 487 2.25 -15.53 22.95
CA GLN A 487 0.86 -15.12 22.72
C GLN A 487 0.51 -15.19 21.22
N LYS A 488 -0.72 -14.84 20.86
CA LYS A 488 -1.07 -14.65 19.43
C LYS A 488 -0.33 -13.43 18.86
N PRO A 489 0.11 -13.47 17.59
CA PRO A 489 0.61 -12.31 16.88
C PRO A 489 -0.38 -11.13 16.87
N GLN A 490 0.16 -9.92 16.81
CA GLN A 490 -0.58 -8.66 16.76
C GLN A 490 0.04 -7.76 15.70
N SER A 491 -0.74 -7.32 14.71
CA SER A 491 -0.34 -6.29 13.75
C SER A 491 -0.01 -5.00 14.49
N LEU A 492 1.00 -4.27 14.01
CA LEU A 492 1.31 -2.92 14.52
C LEU A 492 0.26 -1.87 14.08
N GLY A 493 -0.64 -2.26 13.15
CA GLY A 493 -1.80 -1.49 12.76
C GLY A 493 -1.51 -0.35 11.79
N PRO A 494 -2.57 0.34 11.30
CA PRO A 494 -2.50 1.25 10.15
C PRO A 494 -1.78 2.59 10.40
N ARG A 495 -1.08 2.72 11.53
CA ARG A 495 -0.14 3.83 11.77
C ARG A 495 1.29 3.45 11.36
N ILE A 496 1.65 2.17 11.46
CA ILE A 496 2.93 1.63 11.00
C ILE A 496 2.74 1.03 9.62
N ASN A 497 1.83 0.07 9.50
CA ASN A 497 1.57 -0.67 8.27
C ASN A 497 0.74 0.19 7.30
N SER A 498 1.15 0.24 6.06
CA SER A 498 0.52 0.98 4.95
C SER A 498 -0.28 0.02 4.05
N PRO A 499 -0.86 0.50 2.94
CA PRO A 499 -1.39 -0.36 1.89
C PRO A 499 -0.35 -1.14 1.05
N TYR A 500 0.93 -0.90 1.27
CA TYR A 500 2.02 -1.43 0.46
C TYR A 500 2.80 -2.50 1.25
N ARG A 501 3.97 -2.89 0.77
CA ARG A 501 4.91 -3.73 1.50
C ARG A 501 5.57 -2.92 2.61
N ASP A 502 5.33 -3.30 3.86
CA ASP A 502 6.07 -2.82 5.02
C ASP A 502 6.74 -3.98 5.73
N HIS A 503 8.05 -3.89 5.88
CA HIS A 503 8.86 -4.89 6.59
C HIS A 503 9.93 -4.24 7.46
N LEU A 504 10.27 -4.94 8.54
CA LEU A 504 11.21 -4.48 9.56
C LEU A 504 12.50 -5.29 9.38
N HIS A 505 13.67 -4.65 9.27
CA HIS A 505 14.94 -5.35 9.08
C HIS A 505 15.85 -5.37 10.31
N TRP A 506 16.87 -6.24 10.28
CA TRP A 506 17.68 -6.56 11.45
C TRP A 506 18.28 -5.30 12.09
N THR A 507 18.30 -5.21 13.42
CA THR A 507 18.63 -3.99 14.21
C THR A 507 17.75 -2.75 14.01
N GLY A 508 16.67 -2.83 13.23
CA GLY A 508 15.73 -1.72 13.01
C GLY A 508 14.92 -1.27 14.23
N LEU A 509 15.08 -1.88 15.41
CA LEU A 509 14.42 -1.44 16.66
C LEU A 509 15.43 -0.73 17.57
N SER A 510 15.02 0.31 18.29
CA SER A 510 15.87 0.94 19.33
C SER A 510 15.99 0.09 20.60
N LYS A 511 17.11 0.20 21.34
CA LYS A 511 17.33 -0.55 22.60
C LYS A 511 16.25 -0.33 23.66
N ASP A 512 15.61 0.83 23.66
CA ASP A 512 14.52 1.15 24.58
C ASP A 512 13.13 0.72 24.08
N GLY A 513 13.05 0.16 22.87
CA GLY A 513 11.83 -0.35 22.23
C GLY A 513 10.85 0.72 21.74
N LYS A 514 11.25 2.01 21.73
CA LYS A 514 10.35 3.13 21.42
C LYS A 514 10.51 3.74 20.03
N SER A 515 11.52 3.33 19.28
CA SER A 515 11.74 3.78 17.90
C SER A 515 11.94 2.57 17.00
N LEU A 516 11.41 2.60 15.79
CA LEU A 516 11.61 1.54 14.81
C LEU A 516 11.86 2.11 13.41
N ILE A 517 12.67 1.41 12.62
CA ILE A 517 13.03 1.73 11.24
C ILE A 517 12.37 0.69 10.33
N ILE A 518 11.62 1.17 9.35
CA ILE A 518 10.77 0.39 8.45
C ILE A 518 11.31 0.57 7.04
N THR A 519 11.58 -0.54 6.36
CA THR A 519 11.68 -0.53 4.91
C THR A 519 10.23 -0.55 4.38
N SER A 520 9.86 0.34 3.45
CA SER A 520 8.47 0.49 3.01
C SER A 520 8.37 0.89 1.55
N MET A 521 7.45 0.25 0.81
CA MET A 521 7.07 0.65 -0.54
C MET A 521 5.94 1.69 -0.57
N ARG A 522 5.69 2.41 0.53
CA ARG A 522 4.68 3.48 0.54
C ARG A 522 5.09 4.58 -0.45
N SER A 523 4.21 4.89 -1.40
CA SER A 523 4.47 5.88 -2.45
C SER A 523 4.04 7.30 -2.06
N ASP A 524 3.93 7.58 -0.76
CA ASP A 524 3.40 8.82 -0.20
C ASP A 524 4.39 9.45 0.78
N MET A 525 3.96 10.47 1.53
CA MET A 525 4.66 11.05 2.69
C MET A 525 6.14 11.43 2.47
N GLY A 526 6.49 11.86 1.25
CA GLY A 526 7.87 12.20 0.89
C GLY A 526 8.76 10.99 0.58
N SER A 527 8.18 9.89 0.10
CA SER A 527 8.86 8.78 -0.60
C SER A 527 9.76 9.26 -1.74
N ARG A 528 10.73 8.44 -2.13
CA ARG A 528 11.54 8.59 -3.35
C ARG A 528 11.22 7.52 -4.41
N GLY A 529 10.53 6.44 -4.03
CA GLY A 529 10.09 5.35 -4.90
C GLY A 529 10.82 4.04 -4.57
N GLY A 530 10.31 2.92 -5.12
CA GLY A 530 10.78 1.58 -4.72
C GLY A 530 10.53 1.31 -3.25
N HIS A 531 11.45 0.60 -2.60
CA HIS A 531 11.57 0.59 -1.14
C HIS A 531 12.32 1.84 -0.66
N ASP A 532 11.75 2.51 0.34
CA ASP A 532 12.32 3.62 1.11
C ASP A 532 12.54 3.17 2.57
N GLU A 533 13.53 3.73 3.27
CA GLU A 533 13.69 3.57 4.72
C GLU A 533 13.00 4.72 5.50
N TRP A 534 12.28 4.37 6.57
CA TRP A 534 11.46 5.28 7.38
C TRP A 534 11.70 5.05 8.87
N ILE A 535 11.47 6.05 9.72
CA ILE A 535 11.54 5.91 11.18
C ILE A 535 10.25 6.35 11.88
N SER A 536 9.73 5.51 12.76
CA SER A 536 8.59 5.81 13.65
C SER A 536 9.02 5.80 15.12
N TYR A 537 8.27 6.55 15.93
CA TYR A 537 8.47 6.72 17.37
C TYR A 537 7.18 6.43 18.13
N GLN A 538 7.29 5.96 19.37
CA GLN A 538 6.17 5.91 20.31
C GLN A 538 5.98 7.27 21.00
N ASN A 539 4.72 7.68 21.19
CA ASN A 539 4.37 8.79 22.07
C ASN A 539 4.47 8.39 23.56
N ALA A 540 4.18 9.33 24.47
CA ALA A 540 4.21 9.08 25.91
C ALA A 540 3.18 8.05 26.41
N GLN A 541 2.24 7.64 25.57
CA GLN A 541 1.22 6.61 25.82
C GLN A 541 1.64 5.24 25.27
N GLY A 542 2.80 5.13 24.60
CA GLY A 542 3.27 3.90 23.94
C GLY A 542 2.64 3.65 22.57
N GLU A 543 1.94 4.63 22.01
CA GLU A 543 1.32 4.51 20.68
C GLU A 543 2.33 4.88 19.60
N TRP A 544 2.53 4.02 18.61
CA TRP A 544 3.31 4.33 17.42
C TRP A 544 2.73 5.52 16.66
N GLN A 545 3.61 6.44 16.24
CA GLN A 545 3.26 7.57 15.40
C GLN A 545 3.49 7.23 13.91
N GLU A 546 3.05 8.13 13.04
CA GLU A 546 3.25 8.00 11.59
C GLU A 546 4.76 8.05 11.25
N PRO A 547 5.29 7.13 10.43
CA PRO A 547 6.70 7.10 10.06
C PRO A 547 7.16 8.33 9.29
N LEU A 548 8.41 8.72 9.50
CA LEU A 548 9.10 9.82 8.81
C LEU A 548 10.13 9.23 7.85
N ASN A 549 10.12 9.65 6.58
CA ASN A 549 11.11 9.22 5.58
C ASN A 549 12.53 9.63 6.02
N LEU A 550 13.54 8.75 5.88
CA LEU A 550 14.92 9.05 6.26
C LEU A 550 15.61 10.08 5.34
N GLY A 551 15.03 10.35 4.16
CA GLY A 551 15.46 11.37 3.21
C GLY A 551 16.71 11.01 2.41
N ASP A 552 17.14 11.95 1.56
CA ASP A 552 18.10 11.77 0.45
C ASP A 552 19.53 11.34 0.85
N THR A 553 19.80 11.16 2.16
CA THR A 553 21.04 10.54 2.65
C THR A 553 21.00 9.01 2.55
N ILE A 554 19.79 8.44 2.62
CA ILE A 554 19.51 7.01 2.52
C ILE A 554 18.64 6.73 1.29
N ASN A 555 17.55 7.46 1.11
CA ASN A 555 16.52 7.10 0.15
C ASN A 555 16.76 7.69 -1.24
N THR A 556 16.51 6.89 -2.27
CA THR A 556 16.75 7.19 -3.69
C THR A 556 15.55 6.78 -4.53
N ALA A 557 15.58 7.05 -5.84
CA ALA A 557 14.56 6.55 -6.76
C ALA A 557 14.73 5.06 -7.14
N GLY A 558 15.68 4.36 -6.51
CA GLY A 558 16.01 2.95 -6.75
C GLY A 558 15.20 2.00 -5.86
N GLU A 559 15.85 0.93 -5.39
CA GLU A 559 15.42 0.15 -4.24
C GLU A 559 16.41 0.40 -3.09
N ASP A 560 15.95 0.99 -1.99
CA ASP A 560 16.72 1.17 -0.75
C ASP A 560 16.14 0.26 0.32
N MET A 561 16.73 -0.93 0.49
CA MET A 561 16.13 -1.99 1.32
C MET A 561 17.10 -2.64 2.30
N CYS A 562 16.52 -3.19 3.36
CA CYS A 562 17.19 -4.05 4.33
C CYS A 562 18.31 -3.36 5.12
N TRP A 563 18.13 -2.07 5.45
CA TRP A 563 19.16 -1.35 6.18
C TRP A 563 19.23 -1.73 7.68
N ALA A 564 20.46 -1.91 8.16
CA ALA A 564 20.83 -2.39 9.49
C ALA A 564 22.06 -1.64 10.03
N PHE A 565 22.44 -1.89 11.28
CA PHE A 565 23.55 -1.22 11.97
C PHE A 565 24.73 -2.15 12.26
N THR A 566 25.94 -1.60 12.23
CA THR A 566 27.11 -2.30 12.78
C THR A 566 26.95 -2.55 14.28
N PRO A 567 27.60 -3.57 14.88
CA PRO A 567 27.46 -3.88 16.31
C PRO A 567 27.83 -2.74 17.27
N ASP A 568 28.64 -1.78 16.81
CA ASP A 568 29.00 -0.57 17.57
C ASP A 568 28.02 0.60 17.38
N GLY A 569 26.96 0.43 16.58
CA GLY A 569 25.92 1.40 16.29
C GLY A 569 26.34 2.60 15.44
N LYS A 570 27.56 2.62 14.88
CA LYS A 570 28.12 3.82 14.22
C LYS A 570 27.87 3.90 12.73
N LYS A 571 27.69 2.77 12.05
CA LYS A 571 27.36 2.73 10.63
C LYS A 571 25.95 2.19 10.45
N PHE A 572 25.24 2.76 9.48
CA PHE A 572 23.99 2.27 8.96
C PHE A 572 24.27 1.81 7.53
N PHE A 573 23.86 0.60 7.17
CA PHE A 573 24.24 -0.05 5.92
C PHE A 573 23.08 -0.90 5.40
N GLY A 574 22.93 -1.07 4.09
CA GLY A 574 21.82 -1.81 3.49
C GLY A 574 22.06 -2.12 2.02
N GLY A 575 21.08 -2.76 1.39
CA GLY A 575 21.06 -2.99 -0.06
C GLY A 575 20.62 -1.73 -0.80
N TRP A 576 21.30 -1.44 -1.91
CA TRP A 576 20.86 -0.44 -2.88
C TRP A 576 20.95 -1.00 -4.30
N GLY A 577 19.92 -0.77 -5.12
CA GLY A 577 19.94 -1.14 -6.53
C GLY A 577 18.96 -0.33 -7.41
N PRO A 578 18.90 -0.62 -8.72
CA PRO A 578 17.92 -0.04 -9.62
C PRO A 578 16.48 -0.44 -9.26
N GLN A 579 15.54 0.49 -9.41
CA GLN A 579 14.12 0.25 -9.11
C GLN A 579 13.56 -0.97 -9.86
N GLY A 580 12.85 -1.84 -9.14
CA GLY A 580 12.28 -3.08 -9.64
C GLY A 580 13.28 -4.20 -9.89
N SER A 581 14.53 -4.08 -9.42
CA SER A 581 15.57 -5.10 -9.56
C SER A 581 16.08 -5.63 -8.20
N TYR A 582 16.67 -6.83 -8.23
CA TYR A 582 17.49 -7.37 -7.15
C TYR A 582 18.99 -7.31 -7.50
N ASP A 583 19.38 -6.54 -8.52
CA ASP A 583 20.78 -6.19 -8.84
C ASP A 583 21.28 -5.15 -7.83
N MET A 584 21.70 -5.60 -6.64
CA MET A 584 22.01 -4.73 -5.51
C MET A 584 23.47 -4.80 -5.05
N ASP A 585 23.97 -3.66 -4.57
CA ASP A 585 25.23 -3.50 -3.87
C ASP A 585 24.95 -3.25 -2.36
N VAL A 586 25.75 -3.82 -1.45
CA VAL A 586 25.71 -3.39 -0.03
C VAL A 586 26.45 -2.07 0.13
N LEU A 587 25.75 -1.04 0.60
CA LEU A 587 26.29 0.29 0.86
C LEU A 587 26.23 0.63 2.36
N TRP A 588 27.01 1.62 2.81
CA TRP A 588 26.99 2.14 4.18
C TRP A 588 27.23 3.65 4.29
N VAL A 589 26.61 4.27 5.29
CA VAL A 589 26.85 5.65 5.75
C VAL A 589 27.29 5.65 7.23
N ASN A 590 27.81 6.77 7.74
CA ASN A 590 27.88 6.93 9.19
C ASN A 590 26.48 7.30 9.72
N LYS A 591 26.04 6.70 10.83
CA LYS A 591 24.72 6.94 11.42
C LYS A 591 24.46 8.43 11.68
N ASP A 592 25.48 9.15 12.14
CA ASP A 592 25.34 10.55 12.54
C ASP A 592 25.30 11.53 11.35
N ASP A 593 25.59 11.06 10.13
CA ASP A 593 25.36 11.84 8.90
C ASP A 593 23.85 11.86 8.55
N VAL A 594 23.07 10.87 8.99
CA VAL A 594 21.61 10.81 8.80
C VAL A 594 20.90 11.59 9.91
N PRO A 595 20.22 12.72 9.63
CA PRO A 595 19.71 13.61 10.68
C PRO A 595 18.77 12.95 11.69
N LEU A 596 17.90 12.04 11.23
CA LEU A 596 16.92 11.34 12.07
C LEU A 596 17.52 10.18 12.89
N LEU A 597 18.72 9.67 12.54
CA LEU A 597 19.34 8.52 13.23
C LEU A 597 20.38 8.93 14.29
N LYS A 598 20.70 10.23 14.44
CA LYS A 598 21.65 10.74 15.44
C LYS A 598 21.38 10.22 16.86
N ASN A 599 20.11 10.25 17.27
CA ASN A 599 19.66 9.79 18.59
C ASN A 599 19.12 8.35 18.59
N PHE A 600 19.18 7.64 17.46
CA PHE A 600 18.79 6.24 17.39
C PHE A 600 19.91 5.37 17.97
N ASP A 601 19.56 4.56 18.97
CA ASP A 601 20.45 3.56 19.56
C ASP A 601 19.92 2.16 19.23
N PRO A 602 20.48 1.45 18.23
CA PRO A 602 19.94 0.18 17.73
C PRO A 602 20.06 -0.96 18.75
N ILE A 603 19.14 -1.92 18.69
CA ILE A 603 19.34 -3.23 19.33
C ILE A 603 20.58 -3.92 18.75
N GLY A 604 21.22 -4.76 19.56
CA GLY A 604 22.29 -5.64 19.09
C GLY A 604 21.74 -6.86 18.34
N PRO A 605 22.60 -7.86 18.05
CA PRO A 605 22.19 -9.16 17.49
C PRO A 605 21.17 -9.92 18.36
N PRO A 606 20.44 -10.90 17.78
CA PRO A 606 19.34 -11.57 18.46
C PRO A 606 19.84 -12.43 19.63
N PRO A 607 19.09 -12.55 20.73
CA PRO A 607 19.40 -13.51 21.76
C PRO A 607 19.18 -14.94 21.24
N ASN A 608 20.11 -15.86 21.52
CA ASN A 608 19.90 -17.27 21.21
C ASN A 608 18.74 -17.87 22.05
N LEU A 609 17.55 -18.02 21.46
CA LEU A 609 16.36 -18.53 22.16
C LEU A 609 16.43 -20.01 22.53
N MET A 610 17.35 -20.78 21.94
CA MET A 610 17.54 -22.22 22.17
C MET A 610 18.63 -22.54 23.21
N ALA A 611 19.21 -21.52 23.87
CA ALA A 611 20.28 -21.68 24.84
C ALA A 611 19.77 -22.22 26.19
N LYS A 612 20.16 -23.45 26.54
CA LYS A 612 19.62 -24.23 27.67
C LYS A 612 19.93 -23.70 29.10
N ASN A 613 20.61 -22.56 29.26
CA ASN A 613 21.18 -22.12 30.56
C ASN A 613 20.95 -20.65 30.95
N LYS A 614 19.91 -19.97 30.43
CA LYS A 614 19.67 -18.54 30.76
C LYS A 614 19.31 -18.24 32.23
N SER A 615 18.87 -19.24 33.00
CA SER A 615 18.34 -19.06 34.37
C SER A 615 19.38 -18.79 35.47
N LYS A 616 20.68 -18.63 35.16
CA LYS A 616 21.74 -18.44 36.17
C LYS A 616 22.41 -17.06 36.20
N ILE A 617 22.06 -16.14 35.29
CA ILE A 617 22.79 -14.86 35.14
C ILE A 617 22.13 -13.69 35.89
N ASN A 618 20.79 -13.64 35.97
CA ASN A 618 20.05 -12.55 36.65
C ASN A 618 19.93 -12.75 38.18
N GLY A 619 21.02 -13.18 38.83
CA GLY A 619 21.03 -13.63 40.22
C GLY A 619 22.26 -13.24 41.03
N LYS A 620 22.74 -12.00 40.88
CA LYS A 620 23.69 -11.33 41.78
C LYS A 620 23.40 -9.83 41.87
#